data_AF-A0A7W1KTV4-F1
#
_entry.id   AF-A0A7W1KTV4-F1
#
_cell.length_a   1.000
_cell.length_b   1.000
_cell.length_c   1.000
_cell.angle_alpha   90.00
_cell.angle_beta   90.00
_cell.angle_gamma   90.00
#
_symmetry.space_group_name_H-M   'P 1'
#
loop_
_entity.id
_entity.type
_entity.pdbx_description
1 polymer ?
#
loop_
_entity_poly.entity_id
_entity_poly.type
_entity_poly.pdbx_seq_one_letter_code
_entity_poly.pdbx_strand_id
1 'polypeptide(L)' 'MGRPSRTVTISIPPELADRIDRAAEAEGRTRSELLREGTALGIAIVRPAAFLARLEQG' A
#
# COMPACT_ATOMS: atom_id res chain seq x y z
N MET A 1 -20.06 3.88 8.33
CA MET A 1 -20.10 3.93 6.85
C MET A 1 -18.72 3.50 6.37
N GLY A 2 -18.60 2.41 5.60
CA GLY A 2 -17.30 1.84 5.24
C GLY A 2 -16.42 2.84 4.49
N ARG A 3 -15.10 2.80 4.75
CA ARG A 3 -14.12 3.67 4.07
C ARG A 3 -14.27 3.55 2.56
N PRO A 4 -14.31 4.67 1.78
CA PRO A 4 -14.44 4.59 0.34
C PRO A 4 -13.23 3.86 -0.24
N SER A 5 -13.46 2.70 -0.86
CA SER A 5 -12.43 1.99 -1.60
C SER A 5 -12.29 2.62 -2.98
N ARG A 6 -11.04 2.79 -3.42
CA ARG A 6 -10.72 3.16 -4.80
C ARG A 6 -9.72 2.16 -5.35
N THR A 7 -9.93 1.76 -6.59
CA THR A 7 -9.00 0.96 -7.36
C THR A 7 -8.16 1.90 -8.22
N VAL A 8 -6.85 1.71 -8.19
CA VAL A 8 -5.90 2.43 -9.03
C VAL A 8 -5.09 1.42 -9.81
N THR A 9 -4.71 1.78 -11.03
CA THR A 9 -3.76 1.00 -11.82
C THR A 9 -2.43 1.71 -11.80
N ILE A 10 -1.37 0.98 -11.47
CA ILE A 10 -0.01 1.51 -11.47
C ILE A 10 0.86 0.60 -12.33
N SER A 11 1.80 1.22 -13.06
CA SER A 11 2.88 0.49 -13.70
C SER A 11 4.09 0.53 -12.79
N ILE A 12 4.73 -0.61 -12.59
CA ILE A 12 5.97 -0.74 -11.81
C ILE A 12 7.03 -1.45 -12.64
N PRO A 13 8.32 -1.22 -12.36
CA PRO A 13 9.40 -1.96 -13.01
C PRO A 13 9.22 -3.48 -12.82
N PRO A 14 9.54 -4.30 -13.84
CA PRO A 14 9.33 -5.75 -13.79
C PRO A 14 10.09 -6.39 -12.62
N GLU A 15 11.31 -5.96 -12.33
CA GLU A 15 12.11 -6.47 -11.22
C GLU A 15 11.47 -6.19 -9.85
N LEU A 16 10.70 -5.10 -9.74
CA LEU A 16 9.96 -4.78 -8.53
C LEU A 16 8.72 -5.67 -8.40
N ALA A 17 8.02 -5.94 -9.51
CA ALA A 17 6.90 -6.86 -9.52
C ALA A 17 7.32 -8.26 -9.04
N ASP A 18 8.44 -8.79 -9.57
CA ASP A 18 8.97 -10.10 -9.17
C ASP A 18 9.34 -10.18 -7.68
N ARG A 19 9.79 -9.07 -7.10
CA ARG A 19 10.10 -8.98 -5.67
C ARG A 19 8.83 -8.98 -4.82
N ILE A 20 7.79 -8.25 -5.25
CA ILE A 20 6.49 -8.23 -4.59
C ILE A 20 5.85 -9.62 -4.63
N ASP A 21 6.00 -10.33 -5.75
CA ASP A 21 5.46 -11.69 -5.93
C ASP A 21 6.08 -12.68 -4.97
N ARG A 22 7.41 -12.67 -4.86
CA ARG A 22 8.13 -13.52 -3.91
C ARG A 22 7.78 -13.20 -2.46
N ALA A 23 7.62 -11.92 -2.12
CA ALA A 23 7.19 -11.51 -0.79
C ALA A 23 5.76 -11.98 -0.47
N ALA A 24 4.83 -11.81 -1.42
CA ALA A 24 3.45 -12.24 -1.30
C ALA A 24 3.35 -13.75 -1.07
N GLU A 25 4.09 -14.54 -1.84
CA GLU A 25 4.17 -15.99 -1.69
C GLU A 25 4.76 -16.39 -0.33
N ALA A 26 5.89 -15.79 0.06
CA ALA A 26 6.56 -16.10 1.33
C ALA A 26 5.70 -15.76 2.57
N GLU A 27 4.89 -14.70 2.49
CA GLU A 27 4.01 -14.27 3.58
C GLU A 27 2.61 -14.91 3.53
N GLY A 28 2.27 -15.65 2.46
CA GLY A 28 0.92 -16.17 2.25
C GLY A 28 -0.13 -15.07 2.06
N ARG A 29 0.28 -13.92 1.49
CA ARG A 29 -0.53 -12.71 1.30
C ARG A 29 -0.72 -12.41 -0.18
N THR A 30 -1.63 -11.49 -0.50
CA THR A 30 -1.81 -10.98 -1.87
C THR A 30 -0.91 -9.76 -2.13
N ARG A 31 -0.56 -9.53 -3.41
CA ARG A 31 0.14 -8.31 -3.86
C ARG A 31 -0.57 -7.04 -3.38
N SER A 32 -1.90 -7.04 -3.46
CA SER A 32 -2.74 -5.90 -3.09
C SER A 32 -2.64 -5.57 -1.60
N GLU A 33 -2.48 -6.56 -0.72
CA GLU A 33 -2.28 -6.33 0.71
C GLU A 33 -0.93 -5.69 1.00
N LEU A 34 0.14 -6.24 0.42
CA LEU A 34 1.49 -5.68 0.53
C LEU A 34 1.57 -4.25 -0.01
N LEU A 35 0.97 -4.01 -1.18
CA LEU A 35 0.94 -2.68 -1.78
C LEU A 35 0.11 -1.69 -0.95
N ARG A 36 -1.00 -2.11 -0.35
CA ARG A 36 -1.81 -1.24 0.52
C ARG A 36 -1.03 -0.83 1.77
N GLU A 37 -0.32 -1.77 2.38
CA GLU A 37 0.52 -1.52 3.54
C GLU A 37 1.73 -0.64 3.18
N GLY A 38 2.47 -1.02 2.14
CA GLY A 38 3.66 -0.29 1.68
C GLY A 38 3.33 1.15 1.25
N THR A 39 2.19 1.38 0.59
CA THR A 39 1.75 2.74 0.23
C THR A 39 1.33 3.54 1.47
N ALA A 40 0.66 2.93 2.45
CA ALA A 40 0.34 3.60 3.71
C ALA A 40 1.60 4.02 4.48
N LEU A 41 2.58 3.13 4.61
CA LEU A 41 3.87 3.41 5.24
C LEU A 41 4.64 4.48 4.48
N GLY A 42 4.70 4.40 3.15
CA GLY A 42 5.33 5.41 2.31
C GLY A 42 4.75 6.79 2.54
N ILE A 43 3.42 6.92 2.58
CA ILE A 43 2.73 8.20 2.85
C ILE A 43 3.06 8.71 4.26
N ALA A 44 3.09 7.85 5.27
CA ALA A 44 3.47 8.23 6.63
C ALA A 44 4.89 8.81 6.69
N ILE A 45 5.81 8.29 5.86
CA ILE A 45 7.19 8.77 5.76
C ILE A 45 7.27 10.10 4.99
N VAL A 46 6.65 10.20 3.81
CA VAL A 46 6.78 11.39 2.94
C VAL A 46 5.88 12.56 3.34
N ARG A 47 4.75 12.30 4.00
CA ARG A 47 3.74 13.30 4.37
C ARG A 47 3.14 13.01 5.77
N PRO A 48 3.94 13.06 6.84
CA PRO A 48 3.52 12.63 8.18
C PRO A 48 2.32 13.42 8.70
N ALA A 49 2.30 14.75 8.55
CA ALA A 49 1.19 15.59 9.02
C ALA A 49 -0.14 15.27 8.31
N ALA A 50 -0.10 15.01 7.00
CA ALA A 50 -1.30 14.66 6.24
C ALA A 50 -1.79 13.23 6.55
N PHE A 51 -0.87 12.31 6.84
CA PHE A 51 -1.18 10.95 7.26
C PHE A 51 -1.86 10.93 8.63
N LEU A 52 -1.28 11.61 9.63
CA LEU A 52 -1.84 11.71 10.98
C LEU A 52 -3.21 12.38 10.98
N ALA A 53 -3.34 13.52 10.30
CA ALA A 53 -4.62 14.20 10.13
C ALA A 53 -5.69 13.30 9.49
N ARG A 54 -5.29 12.32 8.66
CA ARG A 54 -6.20 11.36 8.05
C ARG A 54 -6.56 10.19 8.97
N LEU A 55 -5.67 9.78 9.88
CA LEU A 55 -5.99 8.77 10.90
C LEU A 55 -7.01 9.31 11.92
N GLU A 56 -6.94 10.59 12.24
CA GLU A 56 -7.87 11.26 13.15
C GLU A 56 -9.29 11.39 12.58
N GLN A 57 -9.46 11.26 11.25
CA GLN A 57 -10.73 11.47 10.55
C GLN A 57 -11.60 10.21 10.35
N GLY A 58 -11.16 9.01 10.77
CA GLY A 58 -11.98 7.79 10.84
C GLY A 58 -12.34 7.09 9.51
#